data_AF-A0A2Z3R8V3-F1
#
_entry.id   AF-A0A2Z3R8V3-F1
#
_cell.length_a   1.000
_cell.length_b   1.000
_cell.length_c   1.000
_cell.angle_alpha   90.00
_cell.angle_beta   90.00
_cell.angle_gamma   90.00
#
_symmetry.space_group_name_H-M   'P 1'
#
loop_
_entity.id
_entity.type
_entity.pdbx_description
1 polymer ?
#
loop_
_entity_poly.entity_id
_entity_poly.type
_entity_poly.pdbx_seq_one_letter_code
_entity_poly.pdbx_strand_id
1 'polypeptide(L)'
;MSGAALLNKLLNYVLEQDKEVDPRGFTLSQYKGFIRAKPDLQGLPGVDLDIKVEGDHIWLRVARLGAASPPRPTDQALIVTGDDPNGPLPRIDEATLKRRIAQTSQEKAPLAD
;
A
#
# COMPACT_ATOMS: atom_id res chain seq x y z
N MET A 1 -31.65 -2.99 37.49
CA MET A 1 -31.18 -1.64 37.86
C MET A 1 -32.00 -0.63 37.09
N SER A 2 -32.43 0.48 37.71
CA SER A 2 -33.22 1.51 37.02
C SER A 2 -32.37 2.31 36.03
N GLY A 3 -32.98 2.85 34.98
CA GLY A 3 -32.28 3.66 33.96
C GLY A 3 -31.58 4.89 34.56
N ALA A 4 -32.18 5.51 35.58
CA ALA A 4 -31.59 6.64 36.29
C ALA A 4 -30.28 6.28 37.01
N ALA A 5 -30.21 5.09 37.61
CA ALA A 5 -28.99 4.61 38.26
C ALA A 5 -27.87 4.31 37.25
N LEU A 6 -28.21 3.85 36.05
CA LEU A 6 -27.25 3.61 34.98
C LEU A 6 -26.70 4.91 34.41
N LEU A 7 -27.56 5.89 34.16
CA LEU A 7 -27.17 7.22 33.70
C LEU A 7 -26.21 7.90 34.70
N ASN A 8 -26.52 7.82 36.00
CA ASN A 8 -25.66 8.39 37.04
C ASN A 8 -24.27 7.74 37.03
N LYS A 9 -24.19 6.40 36.89
CA LYS A 9 -22.92 5.68 36.76
C LYS A 9 -22.13 6.09 35.51
N LEU A 10 -22.80 6.26 34.37
CA LEU A 10 -22.17 6.72 33.13
C LEU A 10 -21.58 8.13 33.30
N LEU A 11 -22.33 9.05 33.90
CA LEU A 11 -21.88 10.43 34.12
C LEU A 11 -20.68 10.46 35.07
N ASN A 12 -20.71 9.68 36.16
CA ASN A 12 -19.57 9.57 37.06
C ASN A 12 -18.33 8.99 36.36
N TYR A 13 -18.52 7.96 35.53
CA TYR A 13 -17.42 7.40 34.75
C TYR A 13 -16.79 8.43 33.80
N VAL A 14 -17.61 9.20 33.07
CA VAL A 14 -17.12 10.27 32.19
C VAL A 14 -16.33 11.32 32.98
N LEU A 15 -16.83 11.72 34.15
CA LEU A 15 -16.15 12.69 35.02
C LEU A 15 -14.82 12.16 35.59
N GLU A 16 -14.75 10.89 35.95
CA GLU A 16 -13.48 10.29 36.41
C GLU A 16 -12.46 10.17 35.27
N GLN A 17 -12.90 9.85 34.05
CA GLN A 17 -12.01 9.79 32.89
C GLN A 17 -11.42 11.17 32.52
N ASP A 18 -12.20 12.25 32.66
CA ASP A 18 -11.75 13.62 32.35
C ASP A 18 -10.66 14.13 33.32
N LYS A 19 -10.52 13.52 34.51
CA LYS A 19 -9.45 13.88 35.47
C LYS A 19 -8.09 13.28 35.09
N GLU A 20 -8.08 12.11 34.45
CA GLU A 20 -6.87 11.36 34.13
C GLU A 20 -6.45 11.54 32.67
N VAL A 21 -7.41 11.79 31.78
CA VAL A 21 -7.21 11.84 30.33
C VAL A 21 -7.57 13.22 29.84
N ASP A 22 -6.62 13.97 29.29
CA ASP A 22 -6.92 15.17 28.49
C ASP A 22 -7.32 14.73 27.06
N PRO A 23 -8.61 14.78 26.68
CA PRO A 23 -9.04 14.34 25.35
C PRO A 23 -8.48 15.23 24.23
N ARG A 24 -8.07 16.47 24.57
CA ARG A 24 -7.47 17.43 23.62
C ARG A 24 -6.04 17.05 23.26
N GLY A 25 -5.38 16.23 24.09
CA GLY A 25 -4.09 15.62 23.80
C GLY A 25 -4.16 14.51 22.73
N PHE A 26 -5.35 13.93 22.50
CA PHE A 26 -5.59 12.90 21.49
C PHE A 26 -6.10 13.48 20.17
N THR A 27 -5.55 14.63 19.78
CA THR A 27 -5.89 15.26 18.50
C THR A 27 -4.97 14.74 17.41
N LEU A 28 -5.53 13.98 16.46
CA LEU A 28 -4.79 13.54 15.28
C LEU A 28 -4.34 14.72 14.40
N SER A 29 -4.97 15.90 14.54
CA SER A 29 -4.63 17.10 13.76
C SER A 29 -3.19 17.61 13.96
N GLN A 30 -2.55 17.28 15.09
CA GLN A 30 -1.15 17.65 15.34
C GLN A 30 -0.14 16.61 14.84
N TYR A 31 -0.61 15.43 14.42
CA TYR A 31 0.26 14.37 13.92
C TYR A 31 0.69 14.68 12.49
N LYS A 32 2.00 14.87 12.27
CA LYS A 32 2.57 15.23 10.95
C LYS A 32 2.75 14.03 9.99
N GLY A 33 2.33 12.85 10.41
CA GLY A 33 2.52 11.60 9.66
C GLY A 33 1.33 11.23 8.79
N PHE A 34 1.16 9.93 8.59
CA PHE A 34 0.09 9.38 7.76
C PHE A 34 -1.25 9.42 8.50
N ILE A 35 -2.14 10.32 8.08
CA ILE A 35 -3.53 10.40 8.53
C ILE A 35 -4.43 10.08 7.34
N ARG A 36 -5.40 9.17 7.55
CA ARG A 36 -6.42 8.83 6.57
C ARG A 36 -7.79 8.81 7.24
N ALA A 37 -8.75 9.44 6.59
CA ALA A 37 -10.14 9.39 6.96
C ALA A 37 -10.85 8.25 6.19
N LYS A 38 -12.07 7.92 6.61
CA LYS A 38 -12.91 6.91 5.95
C LYS A 38 -12.98 7.08 4.42
N PRO A 39 -13.19 8.29 3.86
CA PRO A 39 -13.25 8.48 2.40
C PRO A 39 -11.94 8.13 1.68
N ASP A 40 -10.80 8.25 2.36
CA ASP A 40 -9.50 7.94 1.76
C ASP A 40 -9.22 6.42 1.71
N LEU A 41 -9.96 5.64 2.50
CA LEU A 41 -9.78 4.19 2.65
C LEU A 41 -10.90 3.39 1.96
N GLN A 42 -12.08 3.97 1.83
CA GLN A 42 -13.25 3.29 1.29
C GLN A 42 -13.05 2.96 -0.20
N GLY A 43 -13.25 1.69 -0.56
CA GLY A 43 -13.14 1.23 -1.94
C GLY A 43 -11.70 0.93 -2.39
N LEU A 44 -10.70 1.07 -1.51
CA LEU A 44 -9.36 0.60 -1.81
C LEU A 44 -9.34 -0.93 -1.88
N PRO A 45 -8.60 -1.52 -2.84
CA PRO A 45 -8.46 -2.97 -2.94
C PRO A 45 -7.93 -3.58 -1.65
N GLY A 46 -8.65 -4.58 -1.14
CA GLY A 46 -8.27 -5.26 0.10
C GLY A 46 -8.50 -4.46 1.38
N VAL A 47 -9.20 -3.33 1.34
CA VAL A 47 -9.59 -2.58 2.53
C VAL A 47 -11.09 -2.76 2.79
N ASP A 48 -11.42 -3.40 3.89
CA ASP A 48 -12.80 -3.56 4.35
C ASP A 48 -13.02 -2.74 5.63
N LEU A 49 -14.19 -2.11 5.72
CA LEU A 49 -14.59 -1.28 6.84
C LEU A 49 -15.85 -1.85 7.49
N ASP A 50 -15.91 -1.75 8.81
CA ASP A 50 -17.11 -2.05 9.62
C ASP A 50 -17.73 -3.45 9.37
N ILE A 51 -16.91 -4.49 9.48
CA ILE A 51 -17.37 -5.87 9.34
C ILE A 51 -18.10 -6.27 10.62
N LYS A 52 -19.40 -6.55 10.48
CA LYS A 52 -20.23 -7.06 11.58
C LYS A 52 -20.05 -8.57 11.69
N VAL A 53 -19.37 -9.02 12.75
CA VAL A 53 -19.27 -10.44 13.11
C VAL A 53 -19.91 -10.62 14.48
N GLU A 54 -20.58 -11.75 14.68
CA GLU A 54 -21.23 -12.07 15.95
C GLU A 54 -20.17 -12.16 17.06
N GLY A 55 -20.30 -11.30 18.08
CA GLY A 55 -19.41 -11.25 19.24
C GLY A 55 -18.16 -10.36 19.10
N ASP A 56 -17.66 -10.10 17.88
CA ASP A 56 -16.48 -9.26 17.69
C ASP A 56 -16.51 -8.45 16.37
N HIS A 57 -16.74 -7.15 16.49
CA HIS A 57 -16.87 -6.27 15.34
C HIS A 57 -15.50 -5.79 14.86
N ILE A 58 -15.18 -6.01 13.59
CA ILE A 58 -13.91 -5.57 13.01
C ILE A 58 -14.11 -4.20 12.35
N TRP A 59 -13.49 -3.16 12.91
CA TRP A 59 -13.64 -1.79 12.40
C TRP A 59 -12.90 -1.55 11.08
N LEU A 60 -11.74 -2.17 10.90
CA LEU A 60 -10.90 -2.05 9.71
C LEU A 60 -10.16 -3.38 9.49
N ARG A 61 -10.28 -3.94 8.29
CA ARG A 61 -9.48 -5.08 7.84
C ARG A 61 -8.72 -4.66 6.60
N VAL A 62 -7.40 -4.85 6.63
CA VAL A 62 -6.52 -4.64 5.48
C VAL A 62 -5.97 -6.00 5.08
N ALA A 63 -6.34 -6.48 3.90
CA ALA A 63 -5.77 -7.67 3.31
C ALA A 63 -4.27 -7.48 3.13
N ARG A 64 -3.49 -8.46 3.57
CA ARG A 64 -2.05 -8.44 3.32
C ARG A 64 -1.85 -8.60 1.81
N LEU A 65 -1.49 -7.52 1.13
CA LEU A 65 -1.07 -7.58 -0.26
C LEU A 65 0.21 -8.44 -0.30
N GLY A 66 0.10 -9.66 -0.81
CA GLY A 66 1.27 -10.46 -1.13
C GLY A 66 2.10 -9.72 -2.18
N ALA A 67 3.42 -9.72 -2.03
CA ALA A 67 4.30 -9.17 -3.05
C ALA A 67 4.05 -9.94 -4.36
N ALA A 68 3.48 -9.26 -5.35
CA ALA A 68 3.38 -9.79 -6.70
C ALA A 68 4.61 -9.34 -7.50
N SER A 69 5.24 -10.27 -8.21
CA SER A 69 6.32 -9.90 -9.13
C SER A 69 5.79 -8.93 -10.19
N PRO A 70 6.56 -7.90 -10.57
CA PRO A 70 6.14 -6.98 -11.62
C PRO A 70 5.89 -7.72 -12.94
N PRO A 71 4.93 -7.26 -13.76
CA PRO A 71 4.71 -7.83 -15.09
C PRO A 71 5.98 -7.70 -15.93
N ARG A 72 6.42 -8.80 -16.55
CA ARG A 72 7.67 -8.80 -17.33
C ARG A 72 7.47 -8.08 -18.67
N PRO A 73 8.45 -7.28 -19.14
CA PRO A 73 8.41 -6.69 -20.47
C PRO A 73 8.38 -7.77 -21.57
N THR A 74 7.72 -7.47 -22.69
CA THR A 74 7.67 -8.35 -23.87
C THR A 74 9.05 -8.54 -24.51
N ASP A 75 9.87 -7.47 -24.56
CA ASP A 75 11.22 -7.49 -25.11
C ASP A 75 12.31 -7.67 -24.03
N GLN A 76 12.21 -8.77 -23.28
CA GLN A 76 13.19 -9.15 -22.24
C GLN A 76 14.63 -9.30 -22.76
N ALA A 77 14.82 -9.51 -24.07
CA ALA A 77 16.15 -9.72 -24.64
C ALA A 77 17.04 -8.46 -24.61
N LEU A 78 16.47 -7.26 -24.48
CA LEU A 78 17.23 -6.00 -24.54
C LEU A 78 17.13 -5.17 -23.25
N ILE A 79 16.28 -5.56 -22.30
CA ILE A 79 16.01 -4.79 -21.09
C ILE A 79 16.33 -5.64 -19.86
N VAL A 80 17.24 -5.15 -19.02
CA VAL A 80 17.53 -5.71 -17.70
C VAL A 80 16.56 -5.09 -16.70
N THR A 81 15.78 -5.95 -16.03
CA THR A 81 14.84 -5.58 -14.96
C THR A 81 15.26 -6.25 -13.65
N GLY A 82 15.01 -5.58 -12.53
CA GLY A 82 15.20 -6.13 -11.18
C GLY A 82 13.85 -6.37 -10.50
N ASP A 83 13.85 -7.26 -9.51
CA ASP A 83 12.64 -7.61 -8.74
C ASP A 83 12.42 -6.68 -7.53
N ASP A 84 13.42 -5.88 -7.15
CA ASP A 84 13.33 -4.94 -6.03
C ASP A 84 12.70 -3.60 -6.49
N PRO A 85 11.53 -3.20 -5.94
CA PRO A 85 10.90 -1.92 -6.29
C PRO A 85 11.71 -0.69 -5.85
N ASN A 86 12.62 -0.82 -4.89
CA ASN A 86 13.55 0.25 -4.47
C ASN A 86 14.93 0.09 -5.10
N GLY A 87 15.10 -0.90 -5.97
CA GLY A 87 16.34 -1.20 -6.67
C GLY A 87 16.63 -0.23 -7.81
N PRO A 88 17.71 -0.47 -8.57
CA PRO A 88 18.06 0.32 -9.74
C PRO A 88 16.97 0.23 -10.81
N LEU A 89 16.73 1.35 -11.49
CA LEU A 89 15.78 1.45 -12.61
C LEU A 89 16.10 0.43 -13.72
N PRO A 90 15.09 -0.07 -14.45
CA PRO A 90 15.30 -0.89 -15.64
C PRO A 90 16.24 -0.20 -16.63
N ARG A 91 17.16 -0.97 -17.22
CA ARG A 91 18.20 -0.44 -18.13
C ARG A 91 18.38 -1.31 -19.35
N ILE A 92 18.98 -0.74 -20.39
CA ILE A 92 19.29 -1.47 -21.62
C ILE A 92 20.47 -2.43 -21.38
N ASP A 93 20.35 -3.67 -21.86
CA ASP A 93 21.50 -4.57 -22.00
C ASP A 93 22.34 -4.15 -23.21
N GLU A 94 23.30 -3.26 -22.96
CA GLU A 94 24.19 -2.78 -24.01
C GLU A 94 24.97 -3.89 -24.71
N ALA A 95 25.33 -4.96 -24.01
CA ALA A 95 26.12 -6.03 -24.60
C ALA A 95 25.29 -6.81 -25.62
N THR A 96 24.06 -7.15 -25.24
CA THR A 96 23.11 -7.83 -26.14
C THR A 96 22.68 -6.93 -27.30
N LEU A 97 22.46 -5.64 -27.04
CA LEU A 97 22.18 -4.66 -28.09
C LEU A 97 23.32 -4.55 -29.11
N LYS A 98 24.57 -4.39 -28.65
CA LYS A 98 25.76 -4.31 -29.52
C LYS A 98 25.93 -5.56 -30.37
N ARG A 99 25.72 -6.76 -29.80
CA ARG A 99 25.75 -8.03 -30.55
C ARG A 99 24.68 -8.07 -31.65
N ARG A 100 23.45 -7.66 -31.34
CA ARG A 100 22.35 -7.64 -32.31
C ARG A 100 22.62 -6.66 -33.45
N ILE A 101 23.17 -5.48 -33.15
CA ILE A 101 23.58 -4.50 -34.17
C ILE A 101 24.66 -5.08 -35.09
N ALA A 102 25.66 -5.78 -34.54
CA ALA A 102 26.73 -6.41 -35.31
C ALA A 102 26.20 -7.53 -36.23
N GLN A 103 25.28 -8.36 -35.74
CA GLN A 103 24.64 -9.42 -36.53
C GLN A 103 23.82 -8.87 -37.69
N THR A 104 22.96 -7.87 -37.44
CA THR A 104 22.18 -7.22 -38.51
C THR A 104 23.07 -6.52 -39.54
N SER A 105 24.21 -5.96 -39.11
CA SER A 105 25.16 -5.31 -40.03
C SER A 105 25.90 -6.31 -40.93
N GLN A 106 26.16 -7.53 -40.45
CA GLN A 106 26.76 -8.60 -41.25
C GLN A 106 25.76 -9.22 -42.23
N GLU A 107 24.50 -9.37 -41.84
CA GLU A 107 23.45 -9.97 -42.68
C GLU A 107 23.08 -9.08 -43.89
N LYS A 108 23.28 -7.76 -43.79
CA LYS A 108 23.07 -6.80 -44.88
C LYS A 108 24.20 -6.78 -45.92
N ALA A 109 25.30 -7.50 -45.69
CA ALA A 109 26.45 -7.60 -46.59
C ALA A 109 26.60 -9.05 -47.09
N PRO A 110 25.70 -9.51 -47.98
CA PRO A 110 26.19 -9.89 -49.31
C PRO A 110 25.15 -9.68 -50.43
N LEU A 111 25.40 -8.72 -51.32
CA LEU A 111 25.14 -8.84 -52.77
C LEU A 111 25.93 -7.72 -53.47
N ALA A 112 27.22 -7.97 -53.69
CA ALA A 112 28.01 -7.23 -54.64
C ALA A 112 28.78 -8.26 -55.46
N ASP A 113 28.19 -8.65 -56.58
CA ASP A 113 28.83 -9.03 -57.84
C ASP A 113 27.78 -8.89 -58.97
#